data_AF-K1RRQ7-F1
#
_entry.id   AF-K1RRQ7-F1
#
_cell.length_a   1.000
_cell.length_b   1.000
_cell.length_c   1.000
_cell.angle_alpha   90.00
_cell.angle_beta   90.00
_cell.angle_gamma   90.00
#
_symmetry.space_group_name_H-M   'P 1'
#
loop_
_entity.id
_entity.type
_entity.pdbx_description
1 polymer ?
#
loop_
_entity_poly.entity_id
_entity_poly.type
_entity_poly.pdbx_seq_one_letter_code
_entity_poly.pdbx_strand_id
1 'polypeptide(L)'
;MATSTETTGSYAGKSDLAYYSWERSWGNSNYSIGTSSYRKAREGGNARMYHVRITASSGEYTLGVPRITDGKTDPGADNAELVSPSFMIASQLGAVTTTDNVEIAASHCEQYVEVYKDENGQTVHLRDWRLPTRAELEIIINFQYKENAAMDEVLAGQWYWSASGPVKNAQGSDGSEDNAYIRCIRDAYTNQTGD
;
A
#
# COMPACT_ATOMS: atom_id res chain seq x y z
N MET A 1 -13.92 -0.01 0.17
CA MET A 1 -14.51 -1.30 0.59
C MET A 1 -14.73 -2.19 -0.62
N ALA A 2 -14.42 -3.48 -0.49
CA ALA A 2 -14.73 -4.47 -1.52
C ALA A 2 -16.26 -4.64 -1.64
N THR A 3 -16.79 -4.63 -2.86
CA THR A 3 -18.23 -4.77 -3.12
C THR A 3 -18.60 -6.11 -3.75
N SER A 4 -17.69 -6.69 -4.52
CA SER A 4 -17.84 -8.00 -5.15
C SER A 4 -16.46 -8.63 -5.35
N THR A 5 -16.39 -9.96 -5.46
CA THR A 5 -15.16 -10.70 -5.79
C THR A 5 -15.44 -11.58 -7.00
N GLU A 6 -14.61 -11.47 -8.03
CA GLU A 6 -14.69 -12.31 -9.22
C GLU A 6 -14.26 -13.73 -8.84
N THR A 7 -15.01 -14.76 -9.20
CA THR A 7 -14.74 -16.14 -8.77
C THR A 7 -14.13 -17.01 -9.86
N THR A 8 -14.10 -16.54 -11.11
CA THR A 8 -13.66 -17.31 -12.27
C THR A 8 -12.92 -16.46 -13.30
N GLY A 9 -12.19 -17.09 -14.21
CA GLY A 9 -11.46 -16.43 -15.30
C GLY A 9 -10.18 -15.72 -14.86
N SER A 10 -9.61 -14.89 -15.74
CA SER A 10 -8.32 -14.21 -15.52
C SER A 10 -8.31 -13.17 -14.39
N TYR A 11 -9.47 -12.87 -13.83
CA TYR A 11 -9.63 -11.94 -12.69
C TYR A 11 -10.06 -12.67 -11.41
N ALA A 12 -10.04 -14.01 -11.41
CA ALA A 12 -10.46 -14.80 -10.27
C ALA A 12 -9.73 -14.37 -8.98
N GLY A 13 -10.53 -13.98 -8.00
CA GLY A 13 -10.15 -13.54 -6.68
C GLY A 13 -9.75 -12.06 -6.56
N LYS A 14 -9.80 -11.29 -7.64
CA LYS A 14 -9.81 -9.82 -7.59
C LYS A 14 -11.19 -9.32 -7.15
N SER A 15 -11.24 -8.08 -6.67
CA SER A 15 -12.45 -7.50 -6.11
C SER A 15 -12.74 -6.13 -6.68
N ASP A 16 -14.02 -5.89 -6.88
CA ASP A 16 -14.50 -4.55 -7.13
C ASP A 16 -14.38 -3.69 -5.87
N LEU A 17 -13.97 -2.43 -6.03
CA LEU A 17 -13.67 -1.51 -4.94
C LEU A 17 -14.56 -0.27 -5.01
N ALA A 18 -15.30 0.02 -3.94
CA ALA A 18 -15.94 1.31 -3.72
C ALA A 18 -15.09 2.18 -2.80
N TYR A 19 -14.88 3.45 -3.14
CA TYR A 19 -14.17 4.41 -2.31
C TYR A 19 -14.84 5.79 -2.34
N TYR A 20 -14.61 6.57 -1.29
CA TYR A 20 -15.05 7.96 -1.22
C TYR A 20 -14.02 8.83 -1.94
N SER A 21 -14.48 9.75 -2.79
CA SER A 21 -13.63 10.77 -3.41
C SER A 21 -14.13 12.17 -3.03
N TRP A 22 -13.23 13.14 -3.04
CA TRP A 22 -13.59 14.55 -2.96
C TRP A 22 -13.04 15.26 -4.18
N GLU A 23 -13.86 16.11 -4.79
CA GLU A 23 -13.45 16.92 -5.92
C GLU A 23 -13.58 18.40 -5.55
N ARG A 24 -12.57 19.18 -5.96
CA ARG A 24 -12.60 20.64 -5.88
C ARG A 24 -12.60 21.19 -7.29
N SER A 25 -13.67 21.87 -7.66
CA SER A 25 -13.75 22.53 -8.97
C SER A 25 -12.90 23.81 -8.97
N TRP A 26 -12.17 24.06 -10.07
CA TRP A 26 -11.34 25.26 -10.21
C TRP A 26 -12.20 26.52 -10.12
N GLY A 27 -11.85 27.42 -9.19
CA GLY A 27 -12.61 28.64 -8.91
C GLY A 27 -13.69 28.50 -7.83
N ASN A 28 -13.85 27.32 -7.21
CA ASN A 28 -14.78 27.09 -6.11
C ASN A 28 -14.05 26.60 -4.85
N SER A 29 -14.30 27.24 -3.72
CA SER A 29 -13.74 26.87 -2.40
C SER A 29 -14.54 25.75 -1.71
N ASN A 30 -15.67 25.33 -2.27
CA ASN A 30 -16.47 24.22 -1.74
C ASN A 30 -15.96 22.88 -2.26
N TYR A 31 -15.81 21.92 -1.35
CA TYR A 31 -15.51 20.53 -1.64
C TYR A 31 -16.83 19.77 -1.82
N SER A 32 -16.96 19.01 -2.91
CA SER A 32 -18.06 18.04 -3.05
C SER A 32 -17.53 16.63 -2.75
N ILE A 33 -18.23 15.92 -1.86
CA ILE A 33 -17.96 14.51 -1.59
C ILE A 33 -18.69 13.63 -2.60
N GLY A 34 -17.92 12.90 -3.41
CA GLY A 34 -18.39 11.82 -4.27
C GLY A 34 -18.44 10.52 -3.47
N THR A 35 -19.64 10.00 -3.25
CA THR A 35 -19.86 8.86 -2.33
C THR A 35 -19.86 7.48 -2.99
N SER A 36 -19.51 7.38 -4.29
CA SER A 36 -19.73 6.15 -5.07
C SER A 36 -18.69 5.85 -6.16
N SER A 37 -17.49 6.43 -6.08
CA SER A 37 -16.43 6.11 -7.04
C SER A 37 -16.04 4.64 -6.96
N TYR A 38 -15.86 4.01 -8.13
CA TYR A 38 -15.68 2.56 -8.26
C TYR A 38 -14.44 2.23 -9.08
N ARG A 39 -13.70 1.21 -8.64
CA ARG A 39 -12.68 0.56 -9.45
C ARG A 39 -13.04 -0.89 -9.62
N LYS A 40 -13.32 -1.31 -10.86
CA LYS A 40 -13.70 -2.70 -11.14
C LYS A 40 -12.52 -3.63 -10.97
N ALA A 41 -12.75 -4.88 -10.60
CA ALA A 41 -11.75 -5.94 -10.58
C ALA A 41 -10.99 -6.05 -11.91
N ARG A 42 -11.72 -5.85 -13.01
CA ARG A 42 -11.21 -5.85 -14.39
C ARG A 42 -10.35 -4.63 -14.74
N GLU A 43 -10.46 -3.57 -13.94
CA GLU A 43 -9.74 -2.28 -14.08
C GLU A 43 -8.66 -2.13 -12.97
N GLY A 44 -8.22 -3.27 -12.40
CA GLY A 44 -7.22 -3.30 -11.34
C GLY A 44 -7.77 -3.18 -9.92
N GLY A 45 -9.09 -3.29 -9.73
CA GLY A 45 -9.69 -3.43 -8.42
C GLY A 45 -9.18 -4.70 -7.72
N ASN A 46 -8.60 -4.54 -6.53
CA ASN A 46 -8.14 -5.67 -5.73
C ASN A 46 -8.11 -5.32 -4.24
N ALA A 47 -9.03 -5.92 -3.47
CA ALA A 47 -9.11 -5.69 -2.02
C ALA A 47 -8.13 -6.55 -1.22
N ARG A 48 -7.36 -7.43 -1.88
CA ARG A 48 -6.41 -8.31 -1.20
C ARG A 48 -5.32 -7.50 -0.50
N MET A 49 -5.09 -7.87 0.75
CA MET A 49 -3.88 -7.53 1.48
C MET A 49 -2.92 -8.71 1.39
N TYR A 50 -1.63 -8.41 1.40
CA TYR A 50 -0.58 -9.42 1.35
C TYR A 50 0.22 -9.35 2.63
N HIS A 51 0.37 -10.49 3.31
CA HIS A 51 1.29 -10.63 4.43
C HIS A 51 2.61 -11.18 3.89
N VAL A 52 3.65 -10.36 3.94
CA VAL A 52 5.00 -10.71 3.56
C VAL A 52 5.76 -11.14 4.81
N ARG A 53 6.30 -12.35 4.80
CA ARG A 53 7.17 -12.88 5.86
C ARG A 53 8.49 -13.32 5.28
N ILE A 54 9.57 -12.66 5.68
CA ILE A 54 10.92 -12.93 5.21
C ILE A 54 11.57 -13.92 6.17
N THR A 55 11.98 -15.08 5.63
CA THR A 55 12.54 -16.19 6.42
C THR A 55 14.06 -16.30 6.31
N ALA A 56 14.68 -15.62 5.33
CA ALA A 56 16.13 -15.51 5.17
C ALA A 56 16.47 -14.25 4.36
N SER A 57 17.56 -13.54 4.70
CA SER A 57 18.02 -12.38 3.93
C SER A 57 18.81 -12.83 2.69
N SER A 58 18.66 -12.11 1.57
CA SER A 58 19.46 -12.33 0.35
C SER A 58 20.86 -11.69 0.42
N GLY A 59 21.15 -10.92 1.48
CA GLY A 59 22.34 -10.08 1.60
C GLY A 59 22.21 -8.71 0.94
N GLU A 60 21.11 -8.45 0.21
CA GLU A 60 20.84 -7.19 -0.50
C GLU A 60 20.19 -6.12 0.38
N TYR A 61 19.66 -6.51 1.54
CA TYR A 61 19.00 -5.63 2.50
C TYR A 61 19.25 -6.10 3.93
N THR A 62 19.06 -5.19 4.89
CA THR A 62 19.23 -5.49 6.31
C THR A 62 17.89 -5.79 6.95
N LEU A 63 17.75 -6.98 7.53
CA LEU A 63 16.57 -7.31 8.32
C LEU A 63 16.62 -6.57 9.66
N GLY A 64 15.58 -5.80 9.94
CA GLY A 64 15.45 -5.03 11.16
C GLY A 64 14.12 -4.31 11.23
N VAL A 65 13.70 -3.92 12.44
CA VAL A 65 12.51 -3.10 12.65
C VAL A 65 12.85 -1.67 12.25
N PRO A 66 12.20 -1.08 11.22
CA PRO A 66 12.45 0.30 10.85
C PRO A 66 12.13 1.24 12.01
N ARG A 67 12.95 2.28 12.17
CA ARG A 67 12.76 3.34 13.15
C ARG A 67 11.53 4.16 12.77
N ILE A 68 10.71 4.47 13.76
CA ILE A 68 9.50 5.30 13.64
C ILE A 68 9.70 6.58 14.44
N THR A 69 9.43 7.72 13.83
CA THR A 69 9.48 9.07 14.42
C THR A 69 8.14 9.75 14.16
N ASP A 70 7.46 10.22 15.21
CA ASP A 70 6.14 10.86 15.13
C ASP A 70 5.10 10.05 14.31
N GLY A 71 5.00 8.75 14.57
CA GLY A 71 4.05 7.85 13.89
C GLY A 71 4.42 7.49 12.44
N LYS A 72 5.52 8.04 11.91
CA LYS A 72 5.97 7.85 10.53
C LYS A 72 7.31 7.13 10.47
N THR A 73 7.57 6.41 9.39
CA THR A 73 8.89 5.81 9.13
C THR A 73 9.94 6.91 9.02
N ASP A 74 11.02 6.80 9.79
CA ASP A 74 12.12 7.77 9.77
C ASP A 74 12.83 7.80 8.40
N PRO A 75 13.12 8.98 7.82
CA PRO A 75 13.69 9.09 6.48
C PRO A 75 15.21 8.85 6.44
N GLY A 76 15.86 8.57 7.57
CA GLY A 76 17.30 8.35 7.68
C GLY A 76 17.85 7.31 6.70
N ALA A 77 19.05 7.55 6.19
CA ALA A 77 19.69 6.67 5.20
C ALA A 77 19.96 5.27 5.75
N ASP A 78 20.26 5.14 7.06
CA ASP A 78 20.37 3.86 7.74
C ASP A 78 19.03 3.12 7.80
N ASN A 79 17.93 3.85 7.96
CA ASN A 79 16.58 3.29 8.01
C ASN A 79 16.06 2.87 6.63
N ALA A 80 16.51 3.54 5.56
CA ALA A 80 16.12 3.24 4.18
C ALA A 80 16.48 1.81 3.73
N GLU A 81 17.55 1.25 4.29
CA GLU A 81 18.08 -0.09 4.02
C GLU A 81 17.46 -1.19 4.88
N LEU A 82 16.63 -0.81 5.87
CA LEU A 82 15.98 -1.74 6.77
C LEU A 82 14.71 -2.31 6.15
N VAL A 83 14.52 -3.60 6.38
CA VAL A 83 13.32 -4.32 5.98
C VAL A 83 12.75 -5.05 7.18
N SER A 84 11.49 -4.74 7.48
CA SER A 84 10.74 -5.47 8.47
C SER A 84 10.67 -6.96 8.12
N PRO A 85 11.05 -7.87 9.03
CA PRO A 85 10.96 -9.31 8.76
C PRO A 85 9.54 -9.82 8.47
N SER A 86 8.52 -9.05 8.87
CA SER A 86 7.12 -9.42 8.71
C SER A 86 6.24 -8.18 8.61
N PHE A 87 5.64 -7.93 7.46
CA PHE A 87 4.79 -6.76 7.21
C PHE A 87 3.61 -7.11 6.30
N MET A 88 2.53 -6.34 6.42
CA MET A 88 1.37 -6.42 5.55
C MET A 88 1.35 -5.23 4.59
N ILE A 89 0.95 -5.48 3.35
CA ILE A 89 0.73 -4.47 2.32
C ILE A 89 -0.75 -4.11 2.31
N ALA A 90 -1.07 -2.81 2.30
CA ALA A 90 -2.43 -2.31 2.27
C ALA A 90 -3.17 -2.84 1.03
N SER A 91 -4.50 -2.93 1.09
CA SER A 91 -5.28 -3.27 -0.10
C SER A 91 -5.13 -2.18 -1.17
N GLN A 92 -5.52 -2.40 -2.43
CA GLN A 92 -5.50 -1.32 -3.42
C GLN A 92 -6.52 -0.20 -3.12
N LEU A 93 -7.29 -0.30 -2.02
CA LEU A 93 -8.05 0.83 -1.47
C LEU A 93 -7.16 1.91 -0.84
N GLY A 94 -5.94 1.54 -0.42
CA GLY A 94 -4.92 2.47 0.09
C GLY A 94 -3.99 3.02 -1.00
N ALA A 95 -4.19 2.63 -2.26
CA ALA A 95 -3.49 3.22 -3.40
C ALA A 95 -4.21 4.51 -3.79
N VAL A 96 -3.85 5.62 -3.14
CA VAL A 96 -4.37 6.95 -3.48
C VAL A 96 -3.70 7.52 -4.72
N THR A 97 -4.28 8.59 -5.25
CA THR A 97 -3.70 9.39 -6.33
C THR A 97 -2.29 9.86 -5.97
N THR A 98 -1.47 10.11 -6.97
CA THR A 98 -0.10 10.61 -6.78
C THR A 98 -0.07 11.91 -5.97
N THR A 99 1.01 12.14 -5.25
CA THR A 99 1.28 13.40 -4.55
C THR A 99 2.70 13.85 -4.82
N ASP A 100 2.92 15.17 -4.76
CA ASP A 100 4.21 15.83 -4.91
C ASP A 100 4.99 15.99 -3.61
N ASN A 101 4.50 15.41 -2.50
CA ASN A 101 5.09 15.62 -1.18
C ASN A 101 5.11 14.32 -0.35
N VAL A 102 6.32 13.89 0.03
CA VAL A 102 6.55 12.72 0.88
C VAL A 102 5.88 12.84 2.25
N GLU A 103 5.77 14.03 2.83
CA GLU A 103 5.11 14.22 4.13
C GLU A 103 3.60 14.03 4.04
N ILE A 104 3.00 14.41 2.91
CA ILE A 104 1.59 14.12 2.64
C ILE A 104 1.41 12.61 2.50
N ALA A 105 2.32 11.93 1.79
CA ALA A 105 2.30 10.47 1.65
C ALA A 105 2.46 9.76 3.01
N ALA A 106 3.41 10.20 3.83
CA ALA A 106 3.64 9.64 5.15
C ALA A 106 2.46 9.87 6.10
N SER A 107 1.88 11.08 6.11
CA SER A 107 0.69 11.40 6.92
C SER A 107 -0.55 10.63 6.44
N HIS A 108 -0.69 10.42 5.13
CA HIS A 108 -1.76 9.58 4.59
C HIS A 108 -1.66 8.16 5.15
N CYS A 109 -0.47 7.56 5.12
CA CYS A 109 -0.27 6.22 5.65
C CYS A 109 -0.48 6.16 7.16
N GLU A 110 0.04 7.11 7.93
CA GLU A 110 -0.18 7.20 9.38
C GLU A 110 -1.68 7.18 9.74
N GLN A 111 -2.50 7.91 8.98
CA GLN A 111 -3.94 8.03 9.20
C GLN A 111 -4.77 6.91 8.57
N TYR A 112 -4.14 6.06 7.74
CA TYR A 112 -4.83 5.01 7.02
C TYR A 112 -5.36 3.93 7.97
N VAL A 113 -6.56 3.42 7.69
CA VAL A 113 -7.17 2.32 8.45
C VAL A 113 -7.83 1.36 7.46
N GLU A 114 -7.47 0.08 7.56
CA GLU A 114 -8.18 -0.99 6.86
C GLU A 114 -9.21 -1.62 7.80
N VAL A 115 -10.40 -1.91 7.29
CA VAL A 115 -11.47 -2.57 8.05
C VAL A 115 -11.95 -3.78 7.27
N TYR A 116 -11.95 -4.95 7.90
CA TYR A 116 -12.48 -6.18 7.31
C TYR A 116 -13.24 -7.00 8.36
N LYS A 117 -13.98 -8.01 7.90
CA LYS A 117 -14.60 -9.01 8.77
C LYS A 117 -13.79 -10.28 8.77
N ASP A 118 -13.46 -10.79 9.95
CA ASP A 118 -12.78 -12.08 10.08
C ASP A 118 -13.73 -13.25 9.77
N GLU A 119 -13.21 -14.48 9.86
CA GLU A 119 -13.97 -15.71 9.60
C GLU A 119 -15.17 -15.88 10.57
N ASN A 120 -15.12 -15.25 11.74
CA ASN A 120 -16.19 -15.28 12.75
C ASN A 120 -17.19 -14.12 12.58
N GLY A 121 -16.99 -13.26 11.58
CA GLY A 121 -17.82 -12.08 11.32
C GLY A 121 -17.53 -10.88 12.24
N GLN A 122 -16.46 -10.93 13.03
CA GLN A 122 -15.99 -9.82 13.85
C GLN A 122 -15.32 -8.77 12.97
N THR A 123 -15.67 -7.50 13.19
CA THR A 123 -15.00 -6.37 12.53
C THR A 123 -13.62 -6.18 13.11
N VAL A 124 -12.60 -6.29 12.27
CA VAL A 124 -11.19 -6.05 12.61
C VAL A 124 -10.73 -4.74 11.98
N HIS A 125 -10.09 -3.89 12.78
CA HIS A 125 -9.49 -2.64 12.35
C HIS A 125 -7.98 -2.77 12.33
N LEU A 126 -7.37 -2.70 11.15
CA LEU A 126 -5.91 -2.63 11.01
C LEU A 126 -5.50 -1.17 10.96
N ARG A 127 -4.74 -0.75 11.96
CA ARG A 127 -4.13 0.58 12.09
C ARG A 127 -2.59 0.45 11.97
N ASP A 128 -1.88 1.52 12.30
CA ASP A 128 -0.42 1.56 12.37
C ASP A 128 0.24 1.35 11.00
N TRP A 129 -0.41 1.88 9.98
CA TRP A 129 0.13 1.92 8.64
C TRP A 129 1.19 3.03 8.54
N ARG A 130 2.23 2.76 7.77
CA ARG A 130 3.36 3.65 7.56
C ARG A 130 3.78 3.60 6.10
N LEU A 131 4.49 4.65 5.69
CA LEU A 131 5.18 4.64 4.41
C LEU A 131 6.33 3.61 4.48
N PRO A 132 6.55 2.76 3.47
CA PRO A 132 7.61 1.77 3.49
C PRO A 132 8.99 2.45 3.51
N THR A 133 10.00 1.74 4.00
CA THR A 133 11.39 2.07 3.68
C THR A 133 11.63 1.87 2.19
N ARG A 134 12.75 2.39 1.68
CA ARG A 134 13.14 2.17 0.29
C ARG A 134 13.30 0.67 0.00
N ALA A 135 14.03 -0.06 0.84
CA ALA A 135 14.28 -1.47 0.64
C ALA A 135 13.00 -2.33 0.69
N GLU A 136 12.04 -2.01 1.57
CA GLU A 136 10.74 -2.70 1.63
C GLU A 136 9.97 -2.53 0.31
N LEU A 137 9.96 -1.32 -0.23
CA LEU A 137 9.28 -1.01 -1.48
C LEU A 137 9.93 -1.73 -2.67
N GLU A 138 11.27 -1.77 -2.72
CA GLU A 138 12.03 -2.50 -3.75
C GLU A 138 11.75 -4.02 -3.69
N ILE A 139 11.62 -4.61 -2.50
CA ILE A 139 11.22 -6.02 -2.35
C ILE A 139 9.84 -6.27 -2.96
N ILE A 140 8.86 -5.40 -2.69
CA ILE A 140 7.50 -5.56 -3.23
C ILE A 140 7.52 -5.46 -4.76
N ILE A 141 8.20 -4.45 -5.32
CA ILE A 141 8.35 -4.26 -6.77
C ILE A 141 8.98 -5.51 -7.40
N ASN A 142 10.07 -6.01 -6.84
CA ASN A 142 10.77 -7.15 -7.40
C ASN A 142 9.95 -8.44 -7.30
N PHE A 143 9.25 -8.66 -6.19
CA PHE A 143 8.53 -9.91 -5.95
C PHE A 143 7.26 -10.04 -6.80
N GLN A 144 6.50 -8.97 -7.00
CA GLN A 144 5.25 -9.01 -7.78
C GLN A 144 5.45 -9.36 -9.26
N TYR A 145 6.64 -9.11 -9.82
CA TYR A 145 6.97 -9.39 -11.23
C TYR A 145 7.75 -10.69 -11.45
N LYS A 146 8.00 -11.48 -10.40
CA LYS A 146 8.62 -12.80 -10.58
C LYS A 146 7.69 -13.75 -11.32
N GLU A 147 8.28 -14.67 -12.09
CA GLU A 147 7.53 -15.76 -12.68
C GLU A 147 6.82 -16.57 -11.58
N ASN A 148 5.52 -16.83 -11.76
CA ASN A 148 4.67 -17.49 -10.76
C ASN A 148 4.67 -16.76 -9.39
N ALA A 149 4.71 -15.42 -9.40
CA ALA A 149 4.59 -14.63 -8.18
C ALA A 149 3.37 -15.06 -7.35
N ALA A 150 3.57 -15.24 -6.05
CA ALA A 150 2.51 -15.61 -5.10
C ALA A 150 1.57 -14.43 -4.76
N MET A 151 1.74 -13.29 -5.44
CA MET A 151 0.94 -12.10 -5.27
C MET A 151 0.53 -11.50 -6.61
N ASP A 152 -0.63 -10.83 -6.65
CA ASP A 152 -1.00 -9.98 -7.79
C ASP A 152 -0.14 -8.72 -7.83
N GLU A 153 -0.12 -8.05 -8.98
CA GLU A 153 0.42 -6.70 -9.10
C GLU A 153 -0.30 -5.74 -8.13
N VAL A 154 0.49 -5.12 -7.26
CA VAL A 154 0.05 -4.18 -6.23
C VAL A 154 0.67 -2.79 -6.41
N LEU A 155 1.73 -2.70 -7.20
CA LEU A 155 2.45 -1.48 -7.54
C LEU A 155 2.49 -1.34 -9.08
N ALA A 156 1.41 -0.85 -9.70
CA ALA A 156 1.34 -0.71 -11.17
C ALA A 156 1.89 0.65 -11.68
N GLY A 157 2.04 1.64 -10.81
CA GLY A 157 2.63 2.94 -11.15
C GLY A 157 4.14 2.86 -11.35
N GLN A 158 4.72 3.84 -12.03
CA GLN A 158 6.16 3.92 -12.31
C GLN A 158 6.96 4.48 -11.13
N TRP A 159 6.35 5.29 -10.26
CA TRP A 159 7.02 5.91 -9.12
C TRP A 159 6.17 5.80 -7.85
N TYR A 160 6.81 5.44 -6.75
CA TYR A 160 6.19 5.30 -5.44
C TYR A 160 6.98 5.99 -4.34
N TRP A 161 6.30 6.62 -3.39
CA TRP A 161 6.95 7.21 -2.22
C TRP A 161 7.41 6.12 -1.24
N SER A 162 8.69 6.20 -0.86
CA SER A 162 9.22 5.62 0.37
C SER A 162 9.53 6.73 1.37
N ALA A 163 9.77 6.37 2.63
CA ALA A 163 10.13 7.31 3.68
C ALA A 163 11.35 8.19 3.33
N SER A 164 12.32 7.63 2.60
CA SER A 164 13.55 8.33 2.19
C SER A 164 13.48 8.94 0.80
N GLY A 165 12.32 8.94 0.14
CA GLY A 165 12.11 9.54 -1.19
C GLY A 165 11.47 8.60 -2.21
N PRO A 166 11.34 9.03 -3.48
CA PRO A 166 10.66 8.28 -4.50
C PRO A 166 11.50 7.08 -4.99
N VAL A 167 10.82 5.98 -5.28
CA VAL A 167 11.42 4.74 -5.79
C VAL A 167 10.75 4.37 -7.10
N LYS A 168 11.58 4.04 -8.10
CA LYS A 168 11.11 3.73 -9.45
C LYS A 168 10.75 2.25 -9.57
N ASN A 169 9.52 1.99 -10.01
CA ASN A 169 9.13 0.72 -10.59
C ASN A 169 9.36 0.78 -12.11
N ALA A 170 10.38 0.09 -12.59
CA ALA A 170 10.76 0.08 -14.01
C ALA A 170 9.73 -0.58 -14.93
N GLN A 171 8.74 -1.30 -14.39
CA GLN A 171 7.67 -1.96 -15.16
C GLN A 171 6.33 -1.23 -15.07
N GLY A 172 6.25 -0.14 -14.29
CA GLY A 172 5.01 0.62 -14.13
C GLY A 172 4.78 1.65 -15.24
N SER A 173 3.53 2.07 -15.41
CA SER A 173 3.11 2.86 -16.59
C SER A 173 2.89 4.36 -16.39
N ASP A 174 2.89 4.87 -15.15
CA ASP A 174 2.44 6.25 -14.87
C ASP A 174 3.11 6.91 -13.65
N GLY A 175 2.97 8.22 -13.50
CA GLY A 175 3.54 9.01 -12.40
C GLY A 175 4.96 9.50 -12.67
N SER A 176 5.48 10.34 -11.77
CA SER A 176 6.83 10.90 -11.87
C SER A 176 7.55 10.88 -10.54
N GLU A 177 8.87 11.11 -10.56
CA GLU A 177 9.70 11.20 -9.35
C GLU A 177 9.16 12.26 -8.38
N ASP A 178 8.76 13.42 -8.92
CA ASP A 178 8.16 14.52 -8.16
C ASP A 178 6.64 14.39 -7.95
N ASN A 179 6.01 13.30 -8.41
CA ASN A 179 4.57 13.07 -8.26
C ASN A 179 4.31 11.56 -8.24
N ALA A 180 4.67 10.95 -7.13
CA ALA A 180 4.70 9.50 -6.97
C ALA A 180 3.44 8.97 -6.26
N TYR A 181 3.10 7.71 -6.54
CA TYR A 181 2.00 7.00 -5.90
C TYR A 181 2.34 6.64 -4.45
N ILE A 182 1.30 6.33 -3.67
CA ILE A 182 1.45 5.96 -2.27
C ILE A 182 1.08 4.48 -2.12
N ARG A 183 1.92 3.74 -1.38
CA ARG A 183 1.60 2.39 -0.93
C ARG A 183 1.94 2.27 0.55
N CYS A 184 0.94 2.09 1.39
CA CYS A 184 1.15 1.92 2.82
C CYS A 184 1.43 0.45 3.15
N ILE A 185 2.30 0.25 4.13
CA ILE A 185 2.53 -1.05 4.75
C ILE A 185 2.36 -0.93 6.26
N ARG A 186 2.15 -2.03 6.95
CA ARG A 186 2.20 -2.08 8.41
C ARG A 186 3.04 -3.24 8.85
N ASP A 187 3.72 -3.10 9.97
CA ASP A 187 4.43 -4.22 10.53
C ASP A 187 3.46 -5.25 11.14
N ALA A 188 3.81 -6.52 11.02
CA ALA A 188 3.01 -7.66 11.42
C ALA A 188 3.86 -8.68 12.19
N TYR A 189 4.42 -8.25 13.32
CA TYR A 189 5.36 -9.05 14.12
C TYR A 189 4.70 -10.20 14.90
N THR A 190 3.39 -10.17 15.06
CA THR A 190 2.60 -11.21 15.72
C THR A 190 1.32 -11.46 14.95
N ASN A 191 0.73 -12.65 15.08
CA ASN A 191 -0.69 -12.84 14.83
C ASN A 191 -1.44 -11.98 15.85
N GLN A 192 -1.62 -10.67 15.59
CA GLN A 192 -2.42 -9.82 16.47
C GLN A 192 -3.89 -10.22 16.30
N THR A 193 -4.28 -11.24 17.06
CA THR A 193 -5.63 -11.45 17.52
C THR A 193 -6.00 -10.29 18.44
N GLY A 194 -7.01 -9.51 18.03
CA GLY A 194 -7.93 -8.78 18.89
C GLY A 194 -7.39 -7.56 19.64
N ASP A 195 -8.04 -6.42 19.39
CA ASP A 195 -8.88 -5.74 20.39
C ASP A 195 -10.07 -5.07 19.69
#